data_AF-A0A7K3RGR8-F1
#
_entry.id   AF-A0A7K3RGR8-F1
#
_cell.length_a   1.000
_cell.length_b   1.000
_cell.length_c   1.000
_cell.angle_alpha   90.00
_cell.angle_beta   90.00
_cell.angle_gamma   90.00
#
_symmetry.space_group_name_H-M   'P 1'
#
loop_
_entity.id
_entity.type
_entity.pdbx_description
1 polymer ?
#
loop_
_entity_poly.entity_id
_entity_poly.type
_entity_poly.pdbx_seq_one_letter_code
_entity_poly.pdbx_strand_id
1 'polypeptide(L)'
;MLAIRTDDEADRMWLLHELRSRSGDLVTAVQGEQTRAMSRKKFAVFPLFWPAGEVRERFARIVTPLHDRSLAALRESRALQDLVVSEMTMSPGGER
;
A
#
# COMPACT_ATOMS: atom_id res chain seq x y z
N MET A 1 10.91 11.54 7.69
CA MET A 1 10.11 10.35 7.35
C MET A 1 8.95 10.24 8.33
N LEU A 2 7.71 10.16 7.85
CA LEU A 2 6.52 9.98 8.68
C LEU A 2 6.17 8.48 8.68
N ALA A 3 6.04 7.90 9.86
CA ALA A 3 5.54 6.53 10.04
C ALA A 3 4.25 6.59 10.85
N ILE A 4 3.22 5.88 10.38
CA ILE A 4 1.93 5.76 11.07
C ILE A 4 1.86 4.36 11.64
N ARG A 5 1.41 4.25 12.90
CA ARG A 5 1.21 2.98 13.59
C ARG A 5 -0.24 2.90 14.01
N THR A 6 -0.83 1.73 13.81
CA THR A 6 -2.15 1.36 14.29
C THR A 6 -1.98 0.21 15.28
N ASP A 7 -2.84 0.14 16.28
CA ASP A 7 -2.71 -0.86 17.34
C ASP A 7 -3.23 -2.24 16.90
N ASP A 8 -4.21 -2.27 16.01
CA ASP A 8 -4.79 -3.49 15.47
C ASP A 8 -4.87 -3.52 13.93
N GLU A 9 -5.19 -4.70 13.40
CA GLU A 9 -5.32 -4.93 11.96
C GLU A 9 -6.55 -4.25 11.35
N ALA A 10 -7.64 -4.09 12.11
CA ALA A 10 -8.86 -3.49 11.61
C ALA A 10 -8.65 -1.99 11.32
N ASP A 11 -8.01 -1.29 12.25
CA ASP A 11 -7.58 0.10 12.12
C ASP A 11 -6.58 0.24 10.99
N ARG A 12 -5.62 -0.69 10.86
CA ARG A 12 -4.65 -0.71 9.77
C ARG A 12 -5.34 -0.77 8.41
N MET A 13 -6.26 -1.73 8.25
CA MET A 13 -6.97 -1.96 7.00
C MET A 13 -7.86 -0.79 6.64
N TRP A 14 -8.60 -0.25 7.62
CA TRP A 14 -9.44 0.92 7.39
C TRP A 14 -8.61 2.14 6.96
N LEU A 15 -7.58 2.47 7.74
CA LEU A 15 -6.75 3.65 7.49
C LEU A 15 -6.06 3.59 6.12
N LEU A 16 -5.54 2.42 5.74
CA LEU A 16 -4.90 2.24 4.44
C LEU A 16 -5.86 2.55 3.29
N HIS A 17 -7.09 2.04 3.36
CA HIS A 17 -8.09 2.22 2.31
C HIS A 17 -8.70 3.62 2.30
N GLU A 18 -8.88 4.24 3.47
CA GLU A 18 -9.30 5.64 3.56
C GLU A 18 -8.25 6.60 2.96
N LEU A 19 -6.97 6.39 3.26
CA LEU A 19 -5.91 7.21 2.65
C LEU A 19 -5.80 6.96 1.14
N ARG A 20 -6.03 5.71 0.69
CA ARG A 20 -5.96 5.36 -0.73
C ARG A 20 -7.11 5.94 -1.52
N SER A 21 -8.34 5.88 -1.00
CA SER A 21 -9.52 6.48 -1.62
C SER A 21 -9.38 8.00 -1.74
N ARG A 22 -8.66 8.62 -0.80
CA ARG A 22 -8.40 10.07 -0.76
C ARG A 22 -7.02 10.49 -1.26
N SER A 23 -6.36 9.62 -2.03
CA SER A 23 -5.03 9.89 -2.57
C SER A 23 -4.98 11.15 -3.44
N GLY A 24 -6.06 11.46 -4.18
CA GLY A 24 -6.19 12.71 -4.93
C GLY A 24 -6.17 13.95 -4.03
N ASP A 25 -7.00 13.97 -2.98
CA ASP A 25 -7.04 15.04 -1.98
C ASP A 25 -5.68 15.24 -1.30
N LEU A 26 -5.02 14.13 -0.97
CA LEU A 26 -3.68 14.14 -0.37
C LEU A 26 -2.67 14.81 -1.31
N VAL A 27 -2.72 14.54 -2.61
CA VAL A 27 -1.85 15.19 -3.60
C VAL A 27 -2.18 16.68 -3.71
N THR A 28 -3.46 17.05 -3.78
CA THR A 28 -3.89 18.46 -3.83
C THR A 28 -3.48 19.24 -2.59
N ALA A 29 -3.51 18.63 -1.40
CA ALA A 29 -3.08 19.27 -0.15
C ALA A 29 -1.59 19.69 -0.14
N VAL A 30 -0.79 19.11 -1.05
CA VAL A 30 0.64 19.41 -1.23
C VAL A 30 0.93 20.21 -2.50
N GLN A 31 -0.06 20.41 -3.39
CA GLN A 31 0.11 21.22 -4.59
C GLN A 31 0.37 22.69 -4.21
N GLY A 32 1.49 23.24 -4.68
CA GLY A 32 1.96 24.58 -4.33
C GLY A 32 3.05 24.62 -3.26
N GLU A 33 3.37 23.49 -2.61
CA GLU A 33 4.59 23.38 -1.80
C GLU A 33 5.81 23.10 -2.69
N GLN A 34 6.89 23.84 -2.45
CA GLN A 34 8.17 23.74 -3.17
C GLN A 34 8.72 22.31 -3.28
N THR A 35 8.31 21.40 -2.37
CA THR A 35 8.90 20.07 -2.20
C THR A 35 7.94 18.89 -2.41
N ARG A 36 6.68 19.09 -2.85
CA ARG A 36 5.67 18.00 -2.98
C ARG A 36 5.68 17.04 -1.78
N ALA A 37 5.96 17.54 -0.58
CA ALA A 37 6.16 16.74 0.62
C ALA A 37 5.29 17.28 1.75
N MET A 38 4.24 16.54 2.12
CA MET A 38 3.32 16.99 3.16
C MET A 38 3.99 16.94 4.53
N SER A 39 3.95 18.07 5.26
CA SER A 39 4.46 18.12 6.64
C SER A 39 3.66 17.21 7.58
N ARG A 40 4.32 16.72 8.66
CA ARG A 40 3.65 15.94 9.72
C ARG A 40 2.45 16.68 10.31
N LYS A 41 2.56 18.00 10.51
CA LYS A 41 1.48 18.81 11.09
C LYS A 41 0.26 18.85 10.17
N LYS A 42 0.47 19.01 8.86
CA LYS A 42 -0.62 18.96 7.87
C LYS A 42 -1.23 17.56 7.79
N PHE A 43 -0.42 16.50 7.81
CA PHE A 43 -0.92 15.12 7.84
C PHE A 43 -1.82 14.87 9.06
N ALA A 44 -1.40 15.31 10.25
CA ALA A 44 -2.09 15.05 11.51
C ALA A 44 -3.50 15.66 11.59
N VAL A 45 -3.77 16.71 10.81
CA VAL A 45 -5.08 17.37 10.75
C VAL A 45 -5.84 17.05 9.47
N PHE A 46 -5.29 16.17 8.61
CA PHE A 46 -5.99 15.74 7.41
C PHE A 46 -7.28 15.03 7.85
N PRO A 47 -8.46 15.48 7.38
CA PRO A 47 -9.72 14.87 7.78
C PRO A 47 -9.70 13.41 7.36
N LEU A 48 -10.24 12.51 8.17
CA LEU A 48 -10.40 11.10 7.82
C LEU A 48 -11.78 10.66 8.29
N PHE A 49 -12.46 9.84 7.51
CA PHE A 49 -13.65 9.17 7.99
C PHE A 49 -13.25 7.97 8.87
N TRP A 50 -13.67 8.01 10.14
CA TRP A 50 -13.30 7.01 11.14
C TRP A 50 -14.55 6.42 11.81
N PRO A 51 -15.15 5.36 11.24
CA PRO A 51 -16.40 4.77 11.74
C PRO A 51 -16.15 3.99 13.04
N ALA A 52 -17.22 3.51 13.69
CA ALA A 52 -17.11 2.68 14.90
C ALA A 52 -16.29 1.40 14.69
N GLY A 53 -15.72 0.87 15.77
CA GLY A 53 -14.82 -0.30 15.75
C GLY A 53 -15.43 -1.52 15.04
N GLU A 54 -16.70 -1.85 15.33
CA GLU A 54 -17.42 -2.97 14.70
C GLU A 54 -17.47 -2.89 13.17
N VAL A 55 -17.58 -1.67 12.62
CA VAL A 55 -17.59 -1.43 11.17
C VAL A 55 -16.20 -1.69 10.60
N ARG A 56 -15.15 -1.20 11.27
CA ARG A 56 -13.75 -1.40 10.85
C ARG A 56 -13.38 -2.88 10.92
N GLU A 57 -13.79 -3.59 11.95
CA GLU A 57 -13.59 -5.04 12.07
C GLU A 57 -14.30 -5.81 10.96
N ARG A 58 -15.57 -5.48 10.68
CA ARG A 58 -16.32 -6.11 9.59
C ARG A 58 -15.65 -5.86 8.24
N PHE A 59 -15.18 -4.64 8.02
CA PHE A 59 -14.44 -4.27 6.82
C PHE A 59 -13.14 -5.09 6.71
N ALA A 60 -12.37 -5.18 7.79
CA ALA A 60 -11.11 -5.93 7.82
C ALA A 60 -11.31 -7.42 7.49
N ARG A 61 -12.35 -8.06 8.04
CA ARG A 61 -12.69 -9.46 7.72
C ARG A 61 -12.89 -9.71 6.21
N ILE A 62 -13.37 -8.71 5.47
CA ILE A 62 -13.58 -8.81 4.01
C ILE A 62 -12.27 -8.53 3.27
N VAL A 63 -11.52 -7.53 3.72
CA VAL A 63 -10.42 -6.94 2.95
C VAL A 63 -9.08 -7.62 3.18
N THR A 64 -8.80 -8.09 4.40
CA THR A 64 -7.57 -8.83 4.72
C THR A 64 -7.30 -10.00 3.76
N PRO A 65 -8.24 -10.94 3.50
CA PRO A 65 -7.96 -12.06 2.60
C PRO A 65 -7.69 -11.62 1.15
N LEU A 66 -8.27 -10.49 0.70
CA LEU A 66 -8.01 -9.94 -0.63
C LEU A 66 -6.58 -9.39 -0.73
N HIS A 67 -6.10 -8.73 0.33
CA HIS A 67 -4.71 -8.27 0.43
C HIS A 67 -3.74 -9.45 0.46
N ASP A 68 -4.03 -10.47 1.27
CA ASP A 68 -3.19 -11.66 1.35
C ASP A 68 -3.05 -12.35 0.00
N ARG A 69 -4.17 -12.50 -0.73
CA ARG A 69 -4.15 -13.09 -2.08
C ARG A 69 -3.36 -12.22 -3.05
N SER A 70 -3.54 -10.91 -3.00
CA SER A 70 -2.82 -9.97 -3.87
C SER A 70 -1.32 -10.01 -3.59
N LEU A 71 -0.91 -10.06 -2.32
CA LEU A 71 0.48 -10.16 -1.91
C LEU A 71 1.11 -11.49 -2.33
N ALA A 72 0.39 -12.60 -2.19
CA ALA A 72 0.83 -13.89 -2.67
C ALA A 72 1.09 -13.89 -4.19
N ALA A 73 0.15 -13.34 -4.97
CA ALA A 73 0.30 -13.23 -6.43
C ALA A 73 1.48 -12.32 -6.84
N LEU A 74 1.69 -11.22 -6.12
CA LEU A 74 2.85 -10.34 -6.37
C LEU A 74 4.18 -11.05 -6.09
N ARG A 75 4.26 -11.83 -5.01
CA ARG A 75 5.46 -12.62 -4.68
C ARG A 75 5.74 -13.68 -5.73
N GLU A 76 4.70 -14.39 -6.15
CA GLU A 76 4.80 -15.40 -7.22
C GLU A 76 5.27 -14.76 -8.54
N SER A 77 4.63 -13.67 -8.97
CA SER A 77 5.03 -12.95 -10.18
C SER A 77 6.49 -12.49 -10.13
N ARG A 78 6.96 -12.02 -8.97
CA ARG A 78 8.36 -11.61 -8.81
C ARG A 78 9.32 -12.80 -8.87
N ALA A 79 8.98 -13.91 -8.21
CA ALA A 79 9.79 -15.12 -8.26
C ALA A 79 9.93 -15.66 -9.69
N LEU A 80 8.84 -15.62 -10.47
CA LEU A 80 8.87 -16.01 -11.89
C LEU A 80 9.73 -15.06 -12.74
N GLN A 81 9.65 -13.75 -12.50
CA GLN A 81 10.51 -12.77 -13.19
C GLN A 81 11.99 -13.00 -12.88
N ASP A 82 12.32 -13.23 -11.60
CA ASP A 82 13.69 -13.49 -11.17
C ASP A 82 14.22 -14.78 -11.80
N LEU A 83 13.39 -15.82 -11.92
CA LEU A 83 13.75 -17.07 -12.61
C LEU A 83 14.03 -16.84 -14.10
N VAL A 84 13.16 -16.10 -14.80
CA VAL A 84 13.37 -15.79 -16.24
C VAL A 84 14.68 -15.03 -16.43
N VAL A 85 14.95 -14.02 -15.61
CA VAL A 85 16.21 -13.26 -15.67
C VAL A 85 17.41 -14.17 -15.41
N SER A 86 17.31 -15.06 -14.42
CA SER A 86 18.34 -16.04 -14.09
C SER A 86 18.65 -16.98 -15.26
N GLU A 87 17.63 -17.56 -15.90
CA GLU A 87 17.82 -18.47 -17.05
C GLU A 87 18.38 -17.73 -18.29
N MET A 88 17.92 -16.51 -18.56
CA MET A 88 18.43 -15.72 -19.68
C MET A 88 19.86 -15.22 -19.46
N THR A 89 20.27 -14.99 -18.21
CA THR A 89 21.66 -14.60 -17.87
C THR A 89 22.59 -15.79 -17.74
N MET A 90 22.08 -16.98 -17.37
CA MET A 90 22.81 -18.25 -17.42
C MET A 90 22.91 -18.86 -18.83
N SER A 91 22.24 -18.29 -19.82
CA SER A 91 22.43 -18.61 -21.24
C SER A 91 23.34 -17.61 -21.98
N PRO A 92 24.66 -17.52 -21.71
CA PRO A 92 25.61 -17.04 -22.70
C PRO A 92 26.08 -18.24 -23.54
N GLY A 93 25.19 -18.78 -24.38
CA GLY A 93 25.53 -19.79 -25.39
C GLY A 93 24.93 -21.19 -25.18
N GLY A 94 24.04 -21.54 -26.10
CA GLY A 94 23.48 -22.88 -26.32
C GLY A 94 22.16 -22.72 -27.08
N GLU A 95 22.01 -23.05 -28.35
CA GLU A 95 22.77 -23.89 -29.26
C GLU A 95 22.80 -23.29 -30.68
N ARG A 96 23.67 -23.84 -31.52
CA ARG A 96 23.83 -23.52 -32.95
C ARG A 96 22.59 -23.84 -33.78
#